data_AF-W1NIZ9-F1
#
_entry.id   AF-W1NIZ9-F1
#
_cell.length_a   1.000
_cell.length_b   1.000
_cell.length_c   1.000
_cell.angle_alpha   90.00
_cell.angle_beta   90.00
_cell.angle_gamma   90.00
#
_symmetry.space_group_name_H-M   'P 1'
#
loop_
_entity.id
_entity.type
_entity.pdbx_description
1 polymer ?
#
loop_
_entity_poly.entity_id
_entity_poly.type
_entity_poly.pdbx_seq_one_letter_code
_entity_poly.pdbx_strand_id
1 'polypeptide(L)'
;MVSAIKRAGPGVKPTTAYELSGPILDEEVEEVTKWIKEYKQSWPRTGITLMSDGWLNKVSKKEFLNFLTYSPKGTAFLSSKDVSETKKDANFYVRLYDQRVKEVGDKHVVQFITDNARSCVSTGSKLMDKRKHLVWTSCAAHNIGLMLEEIGEIKIVKETLDEARCIKEIVYL
;
A
#
# COMPACT_ATOMS: atom_id res chain seq x y z
N MET A 1 -22.80 1.67 9.22
CA MET A 1 -23.87 0.99 8.46
C MET A 1 -24.99 0.46 9.34
N VAL A 2 -24.74 -0.53 10.22
CA VAL A 2 -25.78 -1.13 11.11
C VAL A 2 -26.52 -0.07 11.95
N SER A 3 -25.79 0.91 12.50
CA SER A 3 -26.38 2.02 13.27
C SER A 3 -27.20 3.00 12.42
N ALA A 4 -26.89 3.14 11.12
CA ALA A 4 -27.64 3.97 10.19
C ALA A 4 -28.94 3.28 9.77
N ILE A 5 -28.88 1.96 9.50
CA ILE A 5 -30.05 1.12 9.23
C ILE A 5 -31.01 1.13 10.43
N LYS A 6 -30.48 1.02 11.66
CA LYS A 6 -31.27 1.08 12.89
C LYS A 6 -31.97 2.44 13.10
N ARG A 7 -31.39 3.55 12.62
CA ARG A 7 -31.97 4.89 12.71
C ARG A 7 -33.08 5.16 11.69
N ALA A 8 -33.07 4.46 10.56
CA ALA A 8 -34.01 4.70 9.46
C ALA A 8 -35.41 4.09 9.71
N GLY A 9 -35.54 3.23 10.73
CA GLY A 9 -36.82 2.71 11.21
C GLY A 9 -37.20 1.33 10.65
N PRO A 10 -38.26 0.70 11.20
CA PRO A 10 -38.76 -0.58 10.71
C PRO A 10 -39.30 -0.44 9.27
N GLY A 11 -38.92 -1.35 8.37
CA GLY A 11 -39.39 -1.37 6.98
C GLY A 11 -38.37 -0.92 5.92
N VAL A 12 -37.20 -0.42 6.35
CA VAL A 12 -36.10 -0.11 5.42
C VAL A 12 -35.48 -1.40 4.91
N LYS A 13 -35.55 -1.61 3.60
CA LYS A 13 -34.91 -2.75 2.93
C LYS A 13 -33.39 -2.52 2.93
N PRO A 14 -32.60 -3.54 3.33
CA PRO A 14 -31.16 -3.45 3.19
C PRO A 14 -30.81 -3.38 1.69
N THR A 15 -29.74 -2.65 1.40
CA THR A 15 -29.16 -2.59 0.06
C THR A 15 -28.80 -4.00 -0.41
N THR A 16 -29.21 -4.33 -1.61
CA THR A 16 -28.90 -5.62 -2.22
C THR A 16 -27.43 -5.69 -2.63
N ALA A 17 -26.92 -6.91 -2.81
CA ALA A 17 -25.55 -7.09 -3.33
C ALA A 17 -25.37 -6.43 -4.69
N TYR A 18 -26.39 -6.49 -5.56
CA TYR A 18 -26.36 -5.84 -6.87
C TYR A 18 -26.26 -4.33 -6.79
N GLU A 19 -27.08 -3.70 -5.94
CA GLU A 19 -27.04 -2.24 -5.73
C GLU A 19 -25.67 -1.80 -5.19
N LEU A 20 -25.08 -2.57 -4.27
CA LEU A 20 -23.75 -2.31 -3.72
C LEU A 20 -22.63 -2.49 -4.75
N SER A 21 -22.67 -3.55 -5.56
CA SER A 21 -21.60 -3.86 -6.52
C SER A 21 -21.76 -3.18 -7.88
N GLY A 22 -22.90 -2.53 -8.13
CA GLY A 22 -23.21 -1.82 -9.36
C GLY A 22 -23.33 -0.33 -9.09
N PRO A 23 -24.54 0.24 -9.05
CA PRO A 23 -24.76 1.68 -9.08
C PRO A 23 -24.05 2.43 -7.94
N ILE A 24 -24.07 1.91 -6.71
CA ILE A 24 -23.40 2.58 -5.58
C ILE A 24 -21.88 2.55 -5.75
N LEU A 25 -21.32 1.43 -6.20
CA LEU A 25 -19.88 1.34 -6.46
C LEU A 25 -19.47 2.30 -7.58
N ASP A 26 -20.26 2.39 -8.65
CA ASP A 26 -19.99 3.28 -9.78
C ASP A 26 -20.00 4.76 -9.35
N GLU A 27 -20.97 5.16 -8.52
CA GLU A 27 -21.05 6.51 -7.95
C GLU A 27 -19.82 6.82 -7.06
N GLU A 28 -19.46 5.93 -6.14
CA GLU A 28 -18.29 6.11 -5.27
C GLU A 28 -16.97 6.17 -6.07
N VAL A 29 -16.85 5.37 -7.13
CA VAL A 29 -15.68 5.41 -8.02
C VAL A 29 -15.61 6.75 -8.75
N GLU A 30 -16.73 7.29 -9.21
CA GLU A 30 -16.78 8.62 -9.85
C GLU A 30 -16.34 9.72 -8.87
N GLU A 31 -16.89 9.71 -7.65
CA GLU A 31 -16.55 10.69 -6.61
C GLU A 31 -15.06 10.64 -6.26
N VAL A 32 -14.52 9.44 -6.00
CA VAL A 32 -13.10 9.25 -5.70
C VAL A 32 -12.24 9.68 -6.90
N THR A 33 -12.66 9.38 -8.13
CA THR A 33 -11.93 9.79 -9.34
C THR A 33 -11.88 11.30 -9.47
N LYS A 34 -12.98 12.00 -9.19
CA LYS A 34 -13.02 13.46 -9.17
C LYS A 34 -12.10 14.03 -8.10
N TRP A 35 -12.15 13.49 -6.88
CA TRP A 35 -11.27 13.90 -5.80
C TRP A 35 -9.79 13.68 -6.15
N ILE A 36 -9.42 12.55 -6.78
CA ILE A 36 -8.05 12.28 -7.22
C ILE A 36 -7.59 13.33 -8.27
N LYS A 37 -8.47 13.76 -9.18
CA LYS A 37 -8.14 14.83 -10.15
C LYS A 37 -7.83 16.15 -9.44
N GLU A 38 -8.62 16.54 -8.46
CA GLU A 38 -8.40 17.76 -7.65
C GLU A 38 -7.16 17.66 -6.75
N TYR A 39 -6.88 16.48 -6.21
CA TYR A 39 -5.66 16.16 -5.49
C TYR A 39 -4.42 16.34 -6.39
N LYS A 40 -4.45 15.82 -7.62
CA LYS A 40 -3.37 15.93 -8.62
C LYS A 40 -3.02 17.37 -9.01
N GLN A 41 -4.00 18.27 -9.01
CA GLN A 41 -3.75 19.70 -9.30
C GLN A 41 -2.83 20.38 -8.28
N SER A 42 -2.69 19.83 -7.07
CA SER A 42 -1.81 20.41 -6.03
C SER A 42 -0.34 20.02 -6.19
N TRP A 43 -0.06 18.92 -6.92
CA TRP A 43 1.28 18.34 -7.04
C TRP A 43 2.37 19.31 -7.53
N PRO A 44 2.12 20.26 -8.47
CA PRO A 44 3.14 21.23 -8.88
C PRO A 44 3.58 22.17 -7.77
N ARG A 45 2.72 22.43 -6.78
CA ARG A 45 2.99 23.36 -5.68
C ARG A 45 3.55 22.67 -4.45
N THR A 46 3.00 21.51 -4.09
CA THR A 46 3.37 20.81 -2.85
C THR A 46 4.48 19.78 -3.04
N GLY A 47 4.65 19.29 -4.27
CA GLY A 47 5.29 17.99 -4.48
C GLY A 47 4.49 16.86 -3.82
N ILE A 48 4.97 15.63 -3.98
CA ILE A 48 4.39 14.43 -3.39
C ILE A 48 5.45 13.43 -2.95
N THR A 49 5.07 12.62 -1.97
CA THR A 49 5.74 11.37 -1.63
C THR A 49 5.06 10.23 -2.38
N LEU A 50 5.80 9.56 -3.26
CA LEU A 50 5.37 8.29 -3.86
C LEU A 50 5.70 7.15 -2.90
N MET A 51 4.81 6.19 -2.76
CA MET A 51 4.97 5.04 -1.87
C MET A 51 4.71 3.75 -2.63
N SER A 52 5.53 2.72 -2.40
CA SER A 52 5.31 1.37 -2.90
C SER A 52 5.28 0.38 -1.73
N ASP A 53 4.25 -0.46 -1.71
CA ASP A 53 4.04 -1.50 -0.71
C ASP A 53 3.87 -2.85 -1.41
N GLY A 54 4.62 -3.86 -0.94
CA GLY A 54 4.60 -5.21 -1.50
C GLY A 54 3.79 -6.17 -0.65
N TRP A 55 2.83 -6.85 -1.27
CA TRP A 55 1.98 -7.81 -0.57
C TRP A 55 1.95 -9.17 -1.27
N LEU A 56 2.29 -10.23 -0.51
CA LEU A 56 2.17 -11.63 -0.93
C LEU A 56 0.97 -12.29 -0.25
N ASN A 57 -0.02 -12.68 -1.04
CA ASN A 57 -1.09 -13.53 -0.57
C ASN A 57 -0.59 -14.97 -0.44
N LYS A 58 -0.46 -15.47 0.78
CA LYS A 58 0.05 -16.82 1.06
C LYS A 58 -0.85 -17.95 0.54
N VAL A 59 -2.15 -17.70 0.39
CA VAL A 59 -3.16 -18.68 -0.04
C VAL A 59 -3.18 -18.78 -1.55
N SER A 60 -3.41 -17.66 -2.25
CA SER A 60 -3.48 -17.64 -3.71
C SER A 60 -2.10 -17.61 -4.39
N LYS A 61 -1.02 -17.45 -3.60
CA LYS A 61 0.36 -17.23 -4.06
C LYS A 61 0.53 -16.03 -4.98
N LYS A 62 -0.46 -15.12 -5.00
CA LYS A 62 -0.38 -13.89 -5.77
C LYS A 62 0.42 -12.82 -5.04
N GLU A 63 1.26 -12.12 -5.76
CA GLU A 63 2.04 -11.00 -5.25
C GLU A 63 1.68 -9.71 -5.98
N PHE A 64 1.43 -8.67 -5.20
CA PHE A 64 1.01 -7.37 -5.69
C PHE A 64 1.96 -6.28 -5.21
N LEU A 65 2.20 -5.30 -6.09
CA LEU A 65 2.85 -4.05 -5.72
C LEU A 65 1.82 -2.93 -5.80
N ASN A 66 1.50 -2.36 -4.65
CA ASN A 66 0.61 -1.22 -4.51
C ASN A 66 1.41 0.07 -4.60
N PHE A 67 0.83 1.07 -5.27
CA PHE A 67 1.39 2.41 -5.40
C PHE A 67 0.42 3.43 -4.84
N LEU A 68 0.91 4.23 -3.90
CA LEU A 68 0.17 5.30 -3.25
C LEU A 68 0.95 6.61 -3.37
N THR A 69 0.25 7.72 -3.28
CA THR A 69 0.88 9.04 -3.18
C THR A 69 0.37 9.76 -1.96
N TYR A 70 1.25 10.53 -1.34
CA TYR A 70 0.93 11.41 -0.24
C TYR A 70 1.29 12.85 -0.60
N SER A 71 0.42 13.78 -0.19
CA SER A 71 0.68 15.21 -0.16
C SER A 71 0.01 15.81 1.09
N PRO A 72 0.21 17.10 1.41
CA PRO A 72 -0.52 17.77 2.48
C PRO A 72 -2.06 17.73 2.31
N LYS A 73 -2.58 17.48 1.10
CA LYS A 73 -4.03 17.28 0.87
C LYS A 73 -4.54 15.89 1.28
N GLY A 74 -3.65 14.94 1.56
CA GLY A 74 -3.99 13.56 1.95
C GLY A 74 -3.24 12.50 1.14
N THR A 75 -3.75 11.27 1.22
CA THR A 75 -3.18 10.10 0.55
C THR A 75 -4.13 9.58 -0.51
N ALA A 76 -3.62 9.25 -1.69
CA ALA A 76 -4.39 8.66 -2.77
C ALA A 76 -3.75 7.34 -3.22
N PHE A 77 -4.57 6.30 -3.37
CA PHE A 77 -4.18 5.09 -4.08
C PHE A 77 -4.09 5.38 -5.58
N LEU A 78 -2.99 4.98 -6.21
CA LEU A 78 -2.81 5.16 -7.66
C LEU A 78 -3.13 3.89 -8.43
N SER A 79 -2.53 2.76 -8.04
CA SER A 79 -2.65 1.51 -8.76
C SER A 79 -2.11 0.35 -7.93
N SER A 80 -2.54 -0.87 -8.29
CA SER A 80 -1.89 -2.11 -7.88
C SER A 80 -1.43 -2.86 -9.11
N LYS A 81 -0.27 -3.51 -9.04
CA LYS A 81 0.28 -4.34 -10.12
C LYS A 81 0.49 -5.76 -9.63
N ASP A 82 -0.16 -6.72 -10.28
CA ASP A 82 0.15 -8.13 -10.11
C ASP A 82 1.55 -8.41 -10.68
N VAL A 83 2.42 -8.98 -9.85
CA VAL A 83 3.80 -9.32 -10.19
C VAL A 83 4.10 -10.81 -9.95
N SER A 84 3.05 -11.62 -9.78
CA SER A 84 3.16 -13.04 -9.41
C SER A 84 4.02 -13.84 -10.39
N GLU A 85 3.81 -13.65 -11.70
CA GLU A 85 4.50 -14.38 -12.76
C GLU A 85 5.80 -13.69 -13.22
N THR A 86 6.16 -12.55 -12.62
CA THR A 86 7.33 -11.80 -13.05
C THR A 86 8.57 -12.18 -12.23
N LYS A 87 9.69 -12.39 -12.91
CA LYS A 87 10.99 -12.53 -12.23
C LYS A 87 11.38 -11.20 -11.58
N LYS A 88 11.35 -11.16 -10.25
CA LYS A 88 11.62 -9.97 -9.42
C LYS A 88 13.12 -9.77 -9.17
N ASP A 89 13.89 -9.65 -10.24
CA ASP A 89 15.30 -9.26 -10.10
C ASP A 89 15.45 -7.76 -9.78
N ALA A 90 16.65 -7.32 -9.41
CA ALA A 90 16.89 -5.91 -9.10
C ALA A 90 16.58 -4.96 -10.28
N ASN A 91 16.74 -5.43 -11.52
CA ASN A 91 16.49 -4.61 -12.71
C ASN A 91 14.98 -4.44 -12.96
N PHE A 92 14.16 -5.43 -12.59
CA PHE A 92 12.71 -5.32 -12.63
C PHE A 92 12.21 -4.15 -11.78
N TYR A 93 12.62 -4.07 -10.51
CA TYR A 93 12.20 -2.98 -9.62
C TYR A 93 12.70 -1.62 -10.11
N VAL A 94 13.95 -1.54 -10.60
CA VAL A 94 14.49 -0.30 -11.19
C VAL A 94 13.63 0.18 -12.35
N ARG A 95 13.30 -0.69 -13.31
CA ARG A 95 12.46 -0.31 -14.46
C ARG A 95 11.06 0.07 -14.03
N LEU A 96 10.45 -0.71 -13.13
CA LEU A 96 9.10 -0.48 -12.63
C LEU A 96 9.00 0.87 -11.92
N TYR A 97 9.89 1.12 -10.98
CA TYR A 97 9.89 2.35 -10.20
C TYR A 97 10.28 3.57 -11.04
N ASP A 98 11.23 3.42 -11.97
CA ASP A 98 11.55 4.48 -12.94
C ASP A 98 10.35 4.86 -13.80
N GLN A 99 9.59 3.86 -14.26
CA GLN A 99 8.37 4.07 -15.02
C GLN A 99 7.30 4.75 -14.16
N ARG A 100 7.08 4.31 -12.92
CA ARG A 100 6.08 4.91 -12.03
C ARG A 100 6.35 6.37 -11.71
N VAL A 101 7.62 6.73 -11.46
CA VAL A 101 8.01 8.13 -11.26
C VAL A 101 7.74 8.96 -12.53
N LYS A 102 8.01 8.41 -13.72
CA LYS A 102 7.71 9.11 -15.00
C LYS A 102 6.21 9.31 -15.22
N GLU A 103 5.39 8.29 -14.97
CA GLU A 103 3.93 8.34 -15.12
C GLU A 103 3.28 9.37 -14.19
N VAL A 104 3.78 9.45 -12.95
CA VAL A 104 3.35 10.44 -11.96
C VAL A 104 3.84 11.85 -12.32
N GLY A 105 4.96 11.94 -13.01
CA GLY A 105 5.62 13.19 -13.38
C GLY A 105 6.81 13.46 -12.46
N ASP A 106 8.01 13.27 -12.99
CA ASP A 106 9.28 13.32 -12.27
C ASP A 106 9.46 14.58 -11.40
N LYS A 107 9.04 15.73 -11.92
CA LYS A 107 9.12 17.04 -11.25
C LYS A 107 8.22 17.16 -10.01
N HIS A 108 7.24 16.27 -9.85
CA HIS A 108 6.30 16.29 -8.73
C HIS A 108 6.76 15.42 -7.57
N VAL A 109 7.60 14.41 -7.84
CA VAL A 109 8.00 13.44 -6.82
C VAL A 109 9.22 13.97 -6.07
N VAL A 110 9.03 14.31 -4.80
CA VAL A 110 10.11 14.77 -3.91
C VAL A 110 10.71 13.62 -3.11
N GLN A 111 9.88 12.63 -2.78
CA GLN A 111 10.28 11.48 -1.98
C GLN A 111 9.69 10.19 -2.57
N PHE A 112 10.45 9.10 -2.49
CA PHE A 112 9.96 7.75 -2.75
C PHE A 112 10.19 6.85 -1.54
N ILE A 113 9.10 6.33 -0.96
CA ILE A 113 9.11 5.32 0.09
C ILE A 113 8.86 3.94 -0.49
N THR A 114 9.67 2.96 -0.12
CA THR A 114 9.44 1.55 -0.45
C THR A 114 9.75 0.69 0.78
N ASP A 115 9.29 -0.56 0.79
CA ASP A 115 9.69 -1.52 1.83
C ASP A 115 11.22 -1.74 1.86
N ASN A 116 11.72 -2.24 3.00
CA ASN A 116 13.15 -2.39 3.25
C ASN A 116 13.75 -3.69 2.69
N ALA A 117 13.13 -4.28 1.67
CA ALA A 117 13.72 -5.43 0.98
C ALA A 117 15.03 -5.02 0.31
N ARG A 118 16.05 -5.90 0.29
CA ARG A 118 17.38 -5.59 -0.31
C ARG A 118 17.29 -5.08 -1.76
N SER A 119 16.34 -5.60 -2.54
CA SER A 119 16.04 -5.14 -3.90
C SER A 119 15.59 -3.67 -3.94
N CYS A 120 14.84 -3.23 -2.94
CA CYS A 120 14.32 -1.88 -2.84
C CYS A 120 15.42 -0.86 -2.48
N VAL A 121 16.33 -1.19 -1.56
CA VAL A 121 17.47 -0.32 -1.20
C VAL A 121 18.35 -0.01 -2.41
N SER A 122 18.77 -1.06 -3.13
CA SER A 122 19.61 -0.90 -4.33
C SER A 122 18.90 -0.13 -5.44
N THR A 123 17.57 -0.33 -5.56
CA THR A 123 16.76 0.39 -6.53
C THR A 123 16.60 1.86 -6.16
N GLY A 124 16.36 2.16 -4.88
CA GLY A 124 16.26 3.51 -4.33
C GLY A 124 17.52 4.32 -4.63
N SER A 125 18.70 3.74 -4.37
CA SER A 125 19.98 4.38 -4.71
C SER A 125 20.09 4.72 -6.20
N LYS A 126 19.77 3.77 -7.09
CA LYS A 126 19.80 4.01 -8.55
C LYS A 126 18.83 5.09 -9.00
N LEU A 127 17.66 5.19 -8.36
CA LEU A 127 16.69 6.24 -8.65
C LEU A 127 17.22 7.62 -8.24
N MET A 128 17.83 7.74 -7.06
CA MET A 128 18.47 8.98 -6.61
C MET A 128 19.67 9.37 -7.48
N ASP A 129 20.44 8.40 -7.99
CA ASP A 129 21.54 8.67 -8.92
C ASP A 129 21.06 9.27 -10.23
N LYS A 130 19.94 8.76 -10.75
CA LYS A 130 19.30 9.27 -11.96
C LYS A 130 18.56 10.60 -11.74
N ARG A 131 18.09 10.86 -10.52
CA ARG A 131 17.24 12.00 -10.16
C ARG A 131 17.74 12.64 -8.87
N LYS A 132 18.63 13.63 -9.01
CA LYS A 132 19.30 14.26 -7.86
C LYS A 132 18.35 15.05 -6.94
N HIS A 133 17.13 15.37 -7.40
CA HIS A 133 16.09 16.02 -6.59
C HIS A 133 15.24 15.03 -5.78
N LEU A 134 15.31 13.73 -6.10
CA LEU A 134 14.49 12.70 -5.46
C LEU A 134 15.21 12.14 -4.24
N VAL A 135 14.51 12.04 -3.12
CA VAL A 135 15.00 11.34 -1.92
C VAL A 135 14.30 9.99 -1.79
N TRP A 136 15.07 8.91 -1.64
CA TRP A 136 14.53 7.60 -1.30
C TRP A 136 14.66 7.32 0.19
N THR A 137 13.63 6.74 0.80
CA THR A 137 13.64 6.30 2.21
C THR A 137 12.94 4.96 2.38
N SER A 138 13.42 4.12 3.28
CA SER A 138 12.73 2.88 3.65
C SER A 138 11.42 3.15 4.41
N CYS A 139 10.43 2.29 4.25
CA CYS A 139 9.18 2.32 5.00
C CYS A 139 9.41 2.16 6.51
N ALA A 140 8.96 3.16 7.29
CA ALA A 140 9.09 3.14 8.75
C ALA A 140 8.27 2.01 9.39
N ALA A 141 7.04 1.77 8.92
CA ALA A 141 6.19 0.70 9.45
C ALA A 141 6.83 -0.69 9.25
N HIS A 142 7.42 -0.91 8.07
CA HIS A 142 8.14 -2.15 7.80
C HIS A 142 9.38 -2.29 8.68
N ASN A 143 10.15 -1.21 8.87
CA ASN A 143 11.31 -1.23 9.77
C ASN A 143 10.93 -1.53 11.23
N ILE A 144 9.82 -0.96 11.72
CA ILE A 144 9.29 -1.29 13.05
C ILE A 144 8.89 -2.78 13.11
N GLY A 145 8.26 -3.30 12.06
CA GLY A 145 7.94 -4.73 11.94
C GLY A 145 9.19 -5.61 12.07
N LEU A 146 10.26 -5.29 11.35
CA LEU A 146 11.54 -6.00 11.44
C LEU A 146 12.16 -5.92 12.85
N MET A 147 12.12 -4.75 13.49
CA MET A 147 12.58 -4.61 14.88
C MET A 147 11.77 -5.49 15.84
N LEU A 148 10.45 -5.57 15.66
CA LEU A 148 9.59 -6.42 16.46
C LEU A 148 9.81 -7.91 16.19
N GLU A 149 10.12 -8.29 14.95
CA GLU A 149 10.52 -9.66 14.60
C GLU A 149 11.82 -10.06 15.31
N GLU A 150 12.83 -9.18 15.33
CA GLU A 150 14.08 -9.41 16.06
C GLU A 150 13.86 -9.53 17.58
N ILE A 151 13.00 -8.69 18.16
CA ILE A 151 12.59 -8.83 19.57
C ILE A 151 11.87 -10.17 19.81
N GLY A 152 11.08 -10.63 18.84
CA GLY A 152 10.40 -11.92 18.86
C GLY A 152 11.35 -13.12 18.95
N GLU A 153 12.59 -12.98 18.49
CA GLU A 153 13.61 -14.03 18.55
C GLU A 153 14.36 -14.10 19.89
N ILE A 154 14.15 -13.13 20.79
CA ILE A 154 14.70 -13.19 22.17
C ILE A 154 14.10 -14.42 22.85
N LYS A 155 14.95 -15.31 23.39
CA LYS A 155 14.56 -16.63 23.92
C LYS A 155 13.25 -16.63 24.71
N ILE A 156 13.13 -15.77 25.73
CA ILE A 156 11.93 -15.70 26.57
C ILE A 156 10.68 -15.25 25.81
N VAL A 157 10.82 -14.30 24.88
CA VAL A 157 9.72 -13.82 24.03
C VAL A 157 9.32 -14.92 23.05
N LYS A 158 10.29 -15.58 22.43
CA LYS A 158 10.07 -16.67 21.48
C LYS A 158 9.32 -17.84 22.12
N GLU A 159 9.79 -18.31 23.27
CA GLU A 159 9.14 -19.38 24.05
C GLU A 159 7.69 -19.00 24.40
N THR A 160 7.47 -17.76 24.87
CA THR A 160 6.12 -17.24 25.17
C THR A 160 5.23 -17.19 23.91
N LEU A 161 5.77 -16.74 22.77
CA LEU A 161 5.04 -16.67 21.50
C LEU A 161 4.67 -18.05 20.98
N ASP A 162 5.55 -19.04 21.12
CA ASP A 162 5.29 -20.41 20.69
C ASP A 162 4.21 -21.08 21.55
N GLU A 163 4.22 -20.88 22.87
CA GLU A 163 3.12 -21.31 23.75
C GLU A 163 1.78 -20.64 23.36
N ALA A 164 1.80 -19.33 23.09
CA ALA A 164 0.60 -18.60 22.68
C ALA A 164 0.06 -19.08 21.31
N ARG A 165 0.94 -19.49 20.40
CA ARG A 165 0.54 -20.07 19.10
C ARG A 165 -0.20 -21.40 19.26
N CYS A 166 0.22 -22.25 20.21
CA CYS A 166 -0.52 -23.48 20.51
C CYS A 166 -1.97 -23.20 20.97
N ILE A 167 -2.19 -22.15 21.77
CA ILE A 167 -3.53 -21.75 22.19
C ILE A 167 -4.36 -21.26 20.99
N LYS A 168 -3.75 -20.49 20.08
CA LYS A 168 -4.41 -20.00 18.88
C LYS A 168 -4.96 -21.15 18.03
N GLU A 169 -4.20 -22.24 17.88
CA GLU A 169 -4.67 -23.42 17.15
C GLU A 169 -5.92 -24.04 17.79
N ILE A 170 -6.05 -24.02 19.11
CA ILE A 170 -7.23 -24.55 19.81
C ILE A 170 -8.47 -23.64 19.64
N VAL A 171 -8.27 -22.32 19.60
CA VAL A 171 -9.37 -21.33 19.53
C VAL A 171 -9.89 -21.11 18.10
N TYR A 172 -9.02 -21.27 17.10
CA TYR A 172 -9.33 -21.01 15.69
C TYR A 172 -9.41 -22.29 14.83
N LEU A 173 -9.31 -23.48 15.43
CA LEU A 173 -9.87 -24.72 14.91
C LEU A 173 -11.38 -24.77 15.19
#